data_AF-A0A8J3CWE1-F1
#
_entry.id   AF-A0A8J3CWE1-F1
#
_cell.length_a   1.000
_cell.length_b   1.000
_cell.length_c   1.000
_cell.angle_alpha   90.00
_cell.angle_beta   90.00
_cell.angle_gamma   90.00
#
_symmetry.space_group_name_H-M   'P 1'
#
loop_
_entity.id
_entity.type
_entity.pdbx_description
1 polymer ?
#
loop_
_entity_poly.entity_id
_entity_poly.type
_entity_poly.pdbx_seq_one_letter_code
_entity_poly.pdbx_strand_id
1 'polypeptide(L)'
;MKQLNKIMHLLTALLLAVSLVFFLSFNSVKGILGIDELSSGLVVNFLLFISILFLTAWGTSHLNQKSIESELSKKESEKNELKAKLYDLEQGVKLKNIERKLEEKEGERESKAIRPRQNFK
;
A
#
# COMPACT_ATOMS: atom_id res chain seq x y z
N MET A 1 5.26 -8.49 -10.33
CA MET A 1 4.87 -7.18 -10.91
C MET A 1 5.96 -6.11 -10.79
N LYS A 2 6.46 -5.76 -9.59
CA LYS A 2 7.44 -4.65 -9.43
C LYS A 2 8.74 -4.81 -10.25
N GLN A 3 9.33 -6.01 -10.27
CA GLN A 3 10.56 -6.27 -11.03
C GLN A 3 10.32 -6.25 -12.54
N LEU A 4 9.25 -6.89 -13.02
CA LEU A 4 8.87 -6.84 -14.44
C LEU A 4 8.60 -5.42 -14.91
N ASN A 5 7.87 -4.62 -14.12
CA ASN A 5 7.59 -3.23 -14.46
C ASN A 5 8.88 -2.38 -14.49
N LYS A 6 9.81 -2.63 -13.55
CA LYS A 6 11.14 -2.00 -13.55
C LYS A 6 11.95 -2.39 -14.79
N ILE A 7 11.93 -3.67 -15.19
CA ILE A 7 12.60 -4.18 -16.39
C ILE A 7 11.99 -3.54 -17.64
N MET A 8 10.66 -3.46 -17.74
CA MET A 8 9.96 -2.84 -18.87
C MET A 8 10.29 -1.36 -19.00
N HIS A 9 10.25 -0.60 -17.91
CA HIS A 9 10.64 0.81 -17.94
C HIS A 9 12.12 1.00 -18.32
N LEU A 10 13.01 0.14 -17.82
CA LEU A 10 14.43 0.19 -18.16
C LEU A 10 14.67 -0.16 -19.63
N LEU A 11 13.97 -1.17 -20.14
CA LEU A 11 14.02 -1.56 -21.55
C LEU A 11 13.53 -0.42 -22.44
N THR A 12 12.39 0.18 -22.12
CA THR A 12 11.85 1.33 -22.86
C THR A 12 12.81 2.52 -22.84
N ALA A 13 13.40 2.84 -21.68
CA ALA A 13 14.37 3.92 -21.55
C ALA A 13 15.65 3.66 -22.37
N LEU A 14 16.15 2.42 -22.34
CA LEU A 14 17.32 2.00 -23.12
C LEU A 14 17.03 2.09 -24.62
N LEU A 15 15.87 1.62 -25.06
CA LEU A 15 15.46 1.66 -26.46
C LEU A 15 15.31 3.10 -26.96
N LEU A 16 14.78 4.00 -26.12
CA LEU A 16 14.72 5.43 -26.39
C LEU A 16 16.11 6.07 -26.45
N ALA A 17 17.01 5.74 -25.53
CA ALA A 17 18.38 6.27 -25.53
C ALA A 17 19.17 5.82 -26.77
N VAL A 18 19.10 4.54 -27.12
CA VAL A 18 19.71 3.98 -28.34
C VAL A 18 19.12 4.65 -29.58
N SER A 19 17.79 4.80 -29.63
CA SER A 19 17.11 5.49 -30.73
C SER A 19 17.58 6.94 -30.87
N LEU A 20 17.76 7.65 -29.76
CA LEU A 20 18.24 9.04 -29.75
C LEU A 20 19.66 9.12 -30.33
N VAL A 21 20.57 8.27 -29.86
CA VAL A 21 21.94 8.21 -30.38
C VAL A 21 21.96 7.85 -31.87
N PHE A 22 21.10 6.92 -32.29
CA PHE A 22 20.93 6.53 -33.68
C PHE A 22 20.51 7.72 -34.55
N PHE A 23 19.48 8.46 -34.16
CA PHE A 23 19.01 9.63 -34.93
C PHE A 23 20.05 10.76 -34.94
N LEU A 24 20.73 11.02 -33.83
CA LEU A 24 21.81 12.02 -33.76
C LEU A 24 23.00 11.65 -34.65
N SER A 25 23.35 10.36 -34.69
CA SER A 25 24.49 9.86 -35.45
C SER A 25 24.11 9.41 -36.86
N PHE A 26 22.87 9.62 -37.29
CA PHE A 26 22.33 9.05 -38.52
C PHE A 26 23.19 9.38 -39.74
N ASN A 27 23.62 10.63 -39.88
CA ASN A 27 24.49 11.04 -40.99
C ASN A 27 25.85 10.32 -41.05
N SER A 28 26.33 9.82 -39.92
CA SER A 28 27.58 9.04 -39.85
C SER A 28 27.35 7.54 -40.07
N VAL A 29 26.17 7.03 -39.67
CA VAL A 29 25.86 5.59 -39.69
C VAL A 29 25.08 5.18 -40.95
N LYS A 30 24.46 6.13 -41.66
CA LYS A 30 23.63 5.89 -42.86
C LYS A 30 24.36 5.09 -43.95
N GLY A 31 25.66 5.36 -44.15
CA GLY A 31 26.50 4.64 -45.11
C GLY A 31 26.82 3.19 -44.72
N ILE A 32 26.77 2.87 -43.42
CA ILE A 32 26.98 1.50 -42.91
C ILE A 32 25.69 0.68 -43.03
N LEU A 33 24.53 1.34 -42.88
CA LEU A 33 23.22 0.69 -42.90
C LEU A 33 22.56 0.65 -44.29
N GLY A 34 23.18 1.27 -45.31
CA GLY A 34 22.64 1.32 -46.67
C GLY A 34 21.31 2.10 -46.75
N ILE A 35 21.11 3.08 -45.88
CA ILE A 35 19.91 3.91 -45.86
C ILE A 35 20.29 5.27 -46.46
N ASP A 36 19.74 5.61 -47.62
CA ASP A 36 20.15 6.82 -48.35
C ASP A 36 19.71 8.10 -47.64
N GLU A 37 18.48 8.13 -47.11
CA GLU A 37 17.90 9.31 -46.46
C GLU A 37 17.01 8.97 -45.27
N LEU A 38 16.98 9.89 -44.30
CA LEU A 38 16.08 9.80 -43.16
C LEU A 38 14.66 10.21 -43.60
N SER A 39 13.88 9.25 -44.09
CA SER A 39 12.48 9.51 -44.42
C SER A 39 11.68 9.86 -43.16
N SER A 40 10.83 10.89 -43.27
CA SER A 40 9.89 11.29 -42.21
C SER A 40 9.04 10.12 -41.73
N GLY A 41 8.64 9.22 -42.64
CA GLY A 41 7.87 8.02 -42.29
C GLY A 41 8.62 7.06 -41.37
N LEU A 42 9.94 6.93 -41.54
CA LEU A 42 10.77 6.07 -40.67
C LEU A 42 10.82 6.64 -39.26
N VAL A 43 11.03 7.95 -39.13
CA VAL A 43 11.06 8.64 -37.83
C VAL A 43 9.73 8.50 -37.11
N VAL A 44 8.62 8.76 -37.81
CA VAL A 44 7.27 8.67 -37.24
C VAL A 44 6.93 7.24 -36.80
N ASN A 45 7.26 6.24 -37.62
CA ASN A 45 7.02 4.84 -37.28
C ASN A 45 7.85 4.40 -36.05
N PHE A 46 9.11 4.83 -35.97
CA PHE A 46 9.97 4.53 -34.83
C PHE A 46 9.46 5.19 -33.54
N LEU A 47 9.04 6.45 -33.63
CA LEU A 47 8.43 7.19 -32.52
C LEU A 47 7.14 6.52 -32.05
N LEU A 48 6.27 6.10 -32.97
CA LEU A 48 5.03 5.38 -32.66
C LEU A 48 5.32 4.07 -31.94
N PHE A 49 6.30 3.29 -32.41
CA PHE A 49 6.67 2.03 -31.79
C PHE A 49 7.16 2.23 -30.34
N ILE A 50 8.06 3.20 -30.12
CA ILE A 50 8.54 3.55 -28.78
C ILE A 50 7.39 4.06 -27.90
N SER A 51 6.49 4.87 -28.46
CA SER A 51 5.33 5.43 -27.75
C SER A 51 4.38 4.33 -27.29
N ILE A 52 4.09 3.34 -28.14
CA ILE A 52 3.26 2.18 -27.78
C ILE A 52 3.90 1.38 -26.64
N LEU A 53 5.21 1.08 -26.75
CA LEU A 53 5.93 0.40 -25.67
C LEU A 53 5.91 1.19 -24.36
N PHE A 54 6.09 2.51 -24.44
CA PHE A 54 6.00 3.39 -23.29
C PHE A 54 4.60 3.39 -22.66
N LEU A 55 3.55 3.48 -23.48
CA LEU A 55 2.15 3.46 -23.03
C LEU A 55 1.81 2.14 -22.33
N THR A 56 2.27 1.00 -22.86
CA THR A 56 2.02 -0.30 -22.22
C THR A 56 2.71 -0.41 -20.85
N ALA A 57 3.99 0.00 -20.76
CA ALA A 57 4.72 0.04 -19.49
C ALA A 57 4.04 0.98 -18.49
N TRP A 58 3.70 2.20 -18.92
CA TRP A 58 3.01 3.18 -18.08
C TRP A 58 1.64 2.69 -17.60
N GLY A 59 0.83 2.11 -18.49
CA GLY A 59 -0.48 1.57 -18.17
C GLY A 59 -0.41 0.46 -17.13
N THR A 60 0.54 -0.49 -17.28
CA THR A 60 0.72 -1.56 -16.29
C THR A 60 1.18 -1.03 -14.92
N SER A 61 2.02 0.02 -14.91
CA SER A 61 2.43 0.69 -13.68
C SER A 61 1.26 1.32 -12.95
N HIS A 62 0.39 2.03 -13.68
CA HIS A 62 -0.77 2.70 -13.11
C HIS A 62 -1.78 1.70 -12.52
N LEU A 63 -2.04 0.59 -13.22
CA LEU A 63 -2.90 -0.47 -12.71
C LEU A 63 -2.35 -1.11 -11.43
N ASN A 64 -1.04 -1.39 -11.41
CA ASN A 64 -0.39 -1.98 -10.25
C ASN A 64 -0.41 -1.03 -9.04
N GLN A 65 -0.28 0.29 -9.26
CA GLN A 65 -0.38 1.28 -8.19
C GLN A 65 -1.79 1.35 -7.60
N LYS A 66 -2.83 1.36 -8.45
CA LYS A 66 -4.23 1.30 -8.00
C LYS A 66 -4.53 0.04 -7.18
N SER A 67 -3.98 -1.10 -7.57
CA SER A 67 -4.14 -2.34 -6.80
C SER A 67 -3.56 -2.21 -5.39
N ILE A 68 -2.32 -1.70 -5.29
CA ILE A 68 -1.65 -1.50 -3.99
C ILE A 68 -2.42 -0.51 -3.12
N GLU A 69 -2.91 0.57 -3.70
CA GLU A 69 -3.71 1.58 -2.99
C GLU A 69 -5.02 0.99 -2.45
N SER A 70 -5.70 0.16 -3.24
CA SER A 70 -6.92 -0.53 -2.79
C SER A 70 -6.65 -1.55 -1.67
N GLU A 71 -5.52 -2.27 -1.73
CA GLU A 71 -5.11 -3.17 -0.65
C GLU A 71 -4.75 -2.40 0.62
N LEU A 72 -4.08 -1.25 0.46
CA LEU A 72 -3.73 -0.37 1.57
C LEU A 72 -5.01 0.13 2.26
N SER A 73 -6.00 0.61 1.50
CA SER A 73 -7.24 1.13 2.07
C SER A 73 -8.02 0.04 2.82
N LYS A 74 -8.06 -1.18 2.29
CA LYS A 74 -8.65 -2.33 2.98
C LYS A 74 -7.95 -2.60 4.31
N LYS A 75 -6.62 -2.70 4.29
CA LYS A 75 -5.84 -2.92 5.52
C LYS A 75 -6.00 -1.80 6.55
N GLU A 76 -6.15 -0.56 6.12
CA GLU A 76 -6.44 0.56 7.02
C GLU A 76 -7.83 0.42 7.67
N SER A 77 -8.85 0.01 6.90
CA SER A 77 -10.18 -0.24 7.44
C SER A 77 -10.20 -1.39 8.46
N GLU A 78 -9.54 -2.51 8.15
CA GLU A 78 -9.40 -3.66 9.06
C GLU A 78 -8.65 -3.26 10.34
N LYS A 79 -7.57 -2.47 10.22
CA LYS A 79 -6.83 -1.95 11.38
C LYS A 79 -7.72 -1.11 12.28
N ASN A 80 -8.55 -0.24 11.69
CA ASN A 80 -9.45 0.62 12.46
C ASN A 80 -10.54 -0.20 13.16
N GLU A 81 -11.08 -1.22 12.50
CA GLU A 81 -12.05 -2.14 13.10
C GLU A 81 -11.44 -2.93 14.28
N LEU A 82 -10.22 -3.44 14.12
CA LEU A 82 -9.51 -4.13 15.19
C LEU A 82 -9.21 -3.22 16.39
N LYS A 83 -8.86 -1.96 16.13
CA LYS A 83 -8.68 -0.96 17.20
C LYS A 83 -9.98 -0.69 17.96
N ALA A 84 -11.10 -0.58 17.25
CA ALA A 84 -12.41 -0.41 17.88
C ALA A 84 -12.77 -1.62 18.75
N LYS A 85 -12.62 -2.84 18.22
CA LYS A 85 -12.84 -4.09 18.99
C LYS A 85 -11.96 -4.18 20.22
N LEU A 86 -10.68 -3.81 20.10
CA LEU A 86 -9.74 -3.81 21.23
C LEU A 86 -10.18 -2.79 22.30
N TYR A 87 -10.59 -1.60 21.89
CA TYR A 87 -11.09 -0.57 22.80
C TYR A 87 -12.34 -1.02 23.55
N ASP A 88 -13.30 -1.64 22.85
CA ASP A 88 -14.53 -2.18 23.46
C ASP A 88 -14.21 -3.29 24.47
N LEU A 89 -13.26 -4.18 24.15
CA LEU A 89 -12.78 -5.19 25.08
C LEU A 89 -12.13 -4.59 26.32
N GLU A 90 -11.27 -3.58 26.15
CA GLU A 90 -10.64 -2.91 27.29
C GLU A 90 -11.65 -2.19 28.19
N GLN A 91 -12.67 -1.53 27.59
CA GLN A 91 -13.74 -0.88 28.35
C GLN A 91 -14.62 -1.91 29.05
N GLY A 92 -14.99 -3.01 28.39
CA GLY A 92 -15.73 -4.11 29.00
C GLY A 92 -14.98 -4.74 30.18
N VAL A 93 -13.66 -4.92 30.08
CA VAL A 93 -12.81 -5.40 31.18
C VAL A 93 -12.73 -4.38 32.32
N LYS A 94 -12.68 -3.08 32.03
CA LYS A 94 -12.73 -2.03 33.06
C LYS A 94 -14.06 -2.00 33.80
N LEU A 95 -15.17 -2.13 33.09
CA LEU A 95 -16.52 -2.19 33.68
C LEU A 95 -16.67 -3.43 34.58
N LYS A 96 -16.26 -4.61 34.10
CA LYS A 96 -16.27 -5.85 34.89
C LYS A 96 -15.42 -5.75 36.16
N ASN A 97 -14.29 -5.04 36.10
CA ASN A 97 -13.46 -4.79 37.29
C ASN A 97 -14.08 -3.79 38.26
N ILE A 98 -14.86 -2.83 37.78
CA ILE A 98 -15.60 -1.88 38.61
C ILE A 98 -16.78 -2.58 39.30
N GLU A 99 -17.54 -3.41 38.58
CA GLU A 99 -18.63 -4.23 39.13
C GLU A 99 -18.11 -5.18 40.23
N ARG A 100 -17.01 -5.90 39.97
CA ARG A 100 -16.38 -6.76 40.99
C ARG A 100 -15.96 -5.99 42.25
N LYS A 101 -15.43 -4.77 42.10
CA LYS A 101 -15.09 -3.90 43.24
C LYS A 101 -16.32 -3.38 43.98
N LEU A 102 -17.44 -3.20 43.30
CA LEU A 102 -18.71 -2.81 43.91
C LEU A 102 -19.33 -3.96 44.70
N GLU A 103 -19.33 -5.18 44.16
CA GLU A 103 -19.78 -6.40 44.86
C GLU A 103 -18.94 -6.69 46.12
N GLU A 104 -17.61 -6.57 46.06
CA GLU A 104 -16.75 -6.69 47.25
C GLU A 104 -17.09 -5.64 48.33
N LYS A 105 -17.47 -4.43 47.92
CA LYS A 105 -17.77 -3.33 48.84
C LYS A 105 -19.16 -3.45 49.48
N GLU A 106 -20.10 -4.12 48.82
CA GLU A 106 -21.41 -4.47 49.40
C GLU A 106 -21.30 -5.63 50.40
N GLY A 107 -20.48 -6.66 50.11
CA GLY A 107 -20.21 -7.75 51.05
C GLY A 107 -19.54 -7.33 52.37
N GLU A 108 -18.71 -6.27 52.35
CA GLU A 108 -18.12 -5.67 53.56
C GLU A 108 -19.12 -4.88 54.42
N ARG A 109 -20.26 -4.44 53.87
CA ARG A 109 -21.28 -3.70 54.63
C ARG A 109 -22.22 -4.63 55.39
N GLU A 110 -22.55 -5.79 54.83
CA GLU A 110 -23.41 -6.79 55.51
C GLU A 110 -22.69 -7.51 56.66
N SER A 111 -21.37 -7.65 56.59
CA SER A 111 -20.55 -8.33 57.61
C SER A 111 -20.22 -7.46 58.85
N LYS A 112 -20.65 -6.18 58.88
CA LYS A 112 -20.50 -5.27 60.03
C LYS A 112 -21.72 -5.19 60.96
N ALA A 113 -22.61 -6.17 60.93
CA ALA A 113 -23.59 -6.37 61.99
C ALA A 113 -22.91 -6.96 63.24
N ILE A 114 -22.27 -6.09 64.03
CA ILE A 114 -21.69 -6.44 65.34
C ILE A 114 -22.81 -7.00 66.22
N ARG A 115 -22.77 -8.31 66.51
CA ARG A 115 -23.73 -8.93 67.43
C ARG A 115 -23.51 -8.36 68.84
N PRO A 116 -24.57 -7.97 69.57
CA PRO A 116 -24.43 -7.35 70.88
C PRO A 116 -23.81 -8.34 71.89
N ARG A 117 -22.79 -7.89 72.61
CA ARG A 117 -22.11 -8.68 73.63
C ARG A 117 -23.05 -8.91 74.82
N GLN A 118 -23.36 -10.16 75.12
CA GLN A 118 -24.02 -10.53 76.37
C GLN A 118 -22.97 -10.58 77.48
N ASN A 119 -23.08 -9.64 78.42
CA ASN A 119 -22.26 -9.61 79.62
C ASN A 119 -22.86 -10.61 80.61
N PHE A 120 -22.22 -11.76 80.79
CA PHE A 120 -22.60 -12.73 81.83
C PHE A 120 -22.05 -12.25 83.18
N LYS A 121 -22.94 -12.25 84.18
CA LYS A 121 -22.71 -11.82 85.57
C LYS A 121 -21.84 -12.80 86.34
#